data_AF-A0A1C3E9F8-F1
#
_entry.id   AF-A0A1C3E9F8-F1
#
_cell.length_a   1.000
_cell.length_b   1.000
_cell.length_c   1.000
_cell.angle_alpha   90.00
_cell.angle_beta   90.00
_cell.angle_gamma   90.00
#
_symmetry.space_group_name_H-M   'P 1'
#
loop_
_entity.id
_entity.type
_entity.pdbx_description
1 polymer ?
#
loop_
_entity_poly.entity_id
_entity_poly.type
_entity_poly.pdbx_seq_one_letter_code
_entity_poly.pdbx_strand_id
1 'polypeptide(L)'
;MFEEETKVQVTKEIVLERYKFIIEKQKYLDSLLHKNMDFYLKVITAIMGIFFSSASIYKNKPEIISLDSLTLMLELTSILTIFVSSVILLMTASIACSWFDYRKDEVKILDQVDGSYKREMPKKRNFWLWHESIFAFALSIIIGFFVFVICNVEYFIGLVK
;
A
#
# COMPACT_ATOMS: atom_id res chain seq x y z
N MET A 1 48.27 -19.15 -11.04
CA MET A 1 47.89 -18.04 -11.95
C MET A 1 46.55 -18.32 -12.63
N PHE A 2 46.39 -19.39 -13.43
CA PHE A 2 45.10 -19.73 -14.06
C PHE A 2 43.95 -19.99 -13.08
N GLU A 3 44.16 -20.78 -12.01
CA GLU A 3 43.11 -21.06 -11.01
C GLU A 3 42.63 -19.82 -10.24
N GLU A 4 43.50 -18.82 -10.09
CA GLU A 4 43.19 -17.61 -9.33
C GLU A 4 42.31 -16.67 -10.14
N GLU A 5 42.60 -16.52 -11.45
CA GLU A 5 41.76 -15.77 -12.39
C GLU A 5 40.37 -16.41 -12.55
N THR A 6 40.27 -17.74 -12.54
CA THR A 6 38.97 -18.42 -12.64
C THR A 6 38.11 -18.19 -11.40
N LYS A 7 38.70 -18.28 -10.20
CA LYS A 7 38.00 -18.00 -8.93
C LYS A 7 37.49 -16.56 -8.85
N VAL A 8 38.29 -15.59 -9.31
CA VAL A 8 37.91 -14.18 -9.36
C VAL A 8 36.77 -13.95 -10.35
N GLN A 9 36.78 -14.59 -11.52
CA GLN A 9 35.69 -14.49 -12.49
C GLN A 9 34.38 -15.09 -11.97
N VAL A 10 34.40 -16.30 -11.41
CA VAL A 10 33.22 -16.96 -10.82
C VAL A 10 32.62 -16.12 -9.69
N THR A 11 33.46 -15.51 -8.85
CA THR A 11 32.99 -14.64 -7.77
C THR A 11 32.28 -13.40 -8.30
N LYS A 12 32.82 -12.77 -9.35
CA LYS A 12 32.17 -11.61 -10.01
C LYS A 12 30.84 -11.98 -10.64
N GLU A 13 30.75 -13.15 -11.26
CA GLU A 13 29.52 -13.63 -11.89
C GLU A 13 28.42 -13.89 -10.83
N ILE A 14 28.74 -14.55 -9.73
CA ILE A 14 27.79 -14.77 -8.61
C ILE A 14 27.31 -13.44 -8.00
N VAL A 15 28.21 -12.47 -7.84
CA VAL A 15 27.86 -11.14 -7.33
C VAL A 15 26.91 -10.41 -8.29
N LEU A 16 27.16 -10.52 -9.59
CA LEU A 16 26.34 -9.92 -10.62
C LEU A 16 24.95 -10.58 -10.71
N GLU A 17 24.86 -11.90 -10.54
CA GLU A 17 23.59 -12.62 -10.45
C GLU A 17 22.77 -12.21 -9.23
N ARG A 18 23.40 -12.12 -8.04
CA ARG A 18 22.73 -11.62 -6.84
C ARG A 18 22.21 -10.19 -7.02
N TYR A 19 23.00 -9.33 -7.65
CA TYR A 19 22.59 -7.96 -7.92
C TYR A 19 21.37 -7.90 -8.87
N LYS A 20 21.39 -8.68 -9.96
CA LYS A 20 20.24 -8.81 -10.87
C LYS A 20 18.99 -9.29 -10.12
N PHE A 21 19.14 -10.30 -9.28
CA PHE A 21 18.05 -10.84 -8.47
C PHE A 21 17.45 -9.78 -7.53
N ILE A 22 18.27 -8.98 -6.86
CA ILE A 22 17.78 -7.91 -5.96
C ILE A 22 16.98 -6.85 -6.73
N ILE A 23 17.47 -6.41 -7.89
CA ILE A 23 16.75 -5.46 -8.74
C ILE A 23 15.41 -6.04 -9.19
N GLU A 24 15.39 -7.32 -9.59
CA GLU A 24 14.16 -8.00 -10.00
C GLU A 24 13.15 -8.07 -8.84
N LYS A 25 13.61 -8.35 -7.61
CA LYS A 25 12.76 -8.34 -6.42
C LYS A 25 12.23 -6.95 -6.08
N GLN A 26 13.05 -5.90 -6.20
CA GLN A 26 12.59 -4.52 -6.01
C GLN A 26 11.48 -4.17 -7.04
N LYS A 27 11.70 -4.44 -8.33
CA LYS A 27 10.68 -4.21 -9.37
C LYS A 27 9.39 -5.01 -9.13
N TYR A 28 9.53 -6.25 -8.64
CA TYR A 28 8.39 -7.07 -8.27
C TYR A 28 7.59 -6.45 -7.11
N LEU A 29 8.26 -5.93 -6.09
CA LEU A 29 7.63 -5.24 -4.97
C LEU A 29 6.88 -3.97 -5.44
N ASP A 30 7.48 -3.18 -6.31
CA ASP A 30 6.85 -1.98 -6.90
C ASP A 30 5.59 -2.38 -7.68
N SER A 31 5.67 -3.44 -8.49
CA SER A 31 4.52 -3.96 -9.23
C SER A 31 3.41 -4.46 -8.29
N LEU A 32 3.77 -5.11 -7.19
CA LEU A 32 2.82 -5.58 -6.19
C LEU A 32 2.11 -4.42 -5.49
N LEU A 33 2.84 -3.34 -5.17
CA LEU A 33 2.26 -2.12 -4.60
C LEU A 33 1.21 -1.53 -5.55
N HIS A 34 1.53 -1.36 -6.83
CA HIS A 34 0.59 -0.83 -7.82
C HIS A 34 -0.65 -1.73 -7.99
N LYS A 35 -0.47 -3.05 -8.03
CA LYS A 35 -1.59 -4.00 -8.08
C LYS A 35 -2.49 -3.88 -6.84
N ASN A 36 -1.91 -3.71 -5.66
CA ASN A 36 -2.67 -3.51 -4.43
C ASN A 36 -3.44 -2.19 -4.45
N MET A 37 -2.85 -1.11 -4.98
CA MET A 37 -3.54 0.17 -5.16
C MET A 37 -4.74 0.05 -6.11
N ASP A 38 -4.56 -0.59 -7.26
CA ASP A 38 -5.63 -0.79 -8.25
C ASP A 38 -6.76 -1.65 -7.68
N PHE A 39 -6.40 -2.72 -6.95
CA PHE A 39 -7.37 -3.56 -6.27
C PHE A 39 -8.14 -2.76 -5.21
N TYR A 40 -7.44 -1.99 -4.39
CA TYR A 40 -8.05 -1.16 -3.36
C TYR A 40 -9.06 -0.15 -3.95
N LEU A 41 -8.70 0.53 -5.04
CA LEU A 41 -9.61 1.47 -5.73
C LEU A 41 -10.88 0.77 -6.23
N LYS A 42 -10.76 -0.44 -6.78
CA LYS A 42 -11.94 -1.21 -7.25
C LYS A 42 -12.85 -1.60 -6.08
N VAL A 43 -12.28 -2.03 -4.96
CA VAL A 43 -13.05 -2.43 -3.79
C VAL A 43 -13.75 -1.24 -3.15
N ILE A 44 -13.03 -0.12 -2.94
CA ILE A 44 -13.62 1.09 -2.35
C ILE A 44 -14.71 1.68 -3.23
N THR A 45 -14.52 1.74 -4.55
CA THR A 45 -15.56 2.26 -5.46
C THR A 45 -16.82 1.39 -5.43
N ALA A 46 -16.68 0.07 -5.32
CA ALA A 46 -17.81 -0.84 -5.14
C ALA A 46 -18.53 -0.61 -3.80
N ILE A 47 -17.80 -0.53 -2.68
CA ILE A 47 -18.37 -0.30 -1.35
C ILE A 47 -19.12 1.03 -1.30
N MET A 48 -18.48 2.12 -1.75
CA MET A 48 -19.10 3.44 -1.78
C MET A 48 -20.29 3.50 -2.74
N GLY A 49 -20.22 2.78 -3.86
CA GLY A 49 -21.33 2.66 -4.81
C GLY A 49 -22.59 2.06 -4.19
N ILE A 50 -22.44 1.07 -3.30
CA ILE A 50 -23.57 0.49 -2.55
C ILE A 50 -24.19 1.57 -1.65
N PHE A 51 -23.38 2.27 -0.85
CA PHE A 51 -23.89 3.32 0.03
C PHE A 51 -24.59 4.45 -0.73
N PHE A 52 -23.97 4.99 -1.77
CA PHE A 52 -24.56 6.08 -2.56
C PHE A 52 -25.83 5.66 -3.29
N SER A 53 -25.92 4.41 -3.74
CA SER A 53 -27.15 3.86 -4.31
C SER A 53 -28.27 3.82 -3.27
N SER A 54 -28.00 3.29 -2.06
CA SER A 54 -28.95 3.26 -0.95
C SER A 54 -29.40 4.67 -0.53
N ALA A 55 -28.46 5.61 -0.41
CA ALA A 55 -28.77 7.01 -0.09
C ALA A 55 -29.63 7.69 -1.17
N SER A 56 -29.34 7.42 -2.46
CA SER A 56 -30.13 7.93 -3.58
C SER A 56 -31.56 7.38 -3.59
N ILE A 57 -31.73 6.09 -3.29
CA ILE A 57 -33.06 5.48 -3.17
C ILE A 57 -33.82 6.06 -1.99
N TYR A 58 -33.18 6.24 -0.82
CA TYR A 58 -33.80 6.88 0.34
C TYR A 58 -34.33 8.27 0.01
N LYS A 59 -33.54 9.11 -0.68
CA LYS A 59 -33.92 10.48 -1.04
C LYS A 59 -35.09 10.53 -2.03
N ASN A 60 -35.13 9.63 -3.00
CA ASN A 60 -36.15 9.64 -4.05
C ASN A 60 -37.42 8.84 -3.70
N LYS A 61 -37.28 7.80 -2.87
CA LYS A 61 -38.33 6.84 -2.51
C LYS A 61 -38.17 6.40 -1.05
N PRO A 62 -38.47 7.28 -0.09
CA PRO A 62 -38.29 7.01 1.35
C PRO A 62 -39.20 5.88 1.85
N GLU A 63 -40.22 5.50 1.09
CA GLU A 63 -41.10 4.35 1.40
C GLU A 63 -40.40 2.99 1.28
N ILE A 64 -39.29 2.91 0.52
CA ILE A 64 -38.57 1.66 0.25
C ILE A 64 -37.48 1.41 1.29
N ILE A 65 -36.80 2.46 1.74
CA ILE A 65 -35.65 2.37 2.66
C ILE A 65 -35.96 3.20 3.90
N SER A 66 -36.01 2.55 5.07
CA SER A 66 -36.11 3.24 6.35
C SER A 66 -34.80 3.95 6.70
N LEU A 67 -34.90 4.97 7.56
CA LEU A 67 -33.72 5.65 8.09
C LEU A 67 -32.79 4.68 8.82
N ASP A 68 -33.33 3.76 9.61
CA ASP A 68 -32.55 2.74 10.32
C ASP A 68 -31.74 1.85 9.35
N SER A 69 -32.34 1.50 8.21
CA SER A 69 -31.66 0.74 7.16
C SER A 69 -30.51 1.53 6.55
N LEU A 70 -30.70 2.84 6.35
CA LEU A 70 -29.65 3.71 5.81
C LEU A 70 -28.49 3.88 6.81
N THR A 71 -28.79 4.05 8.10
CA THR A 71 -27.79 4.09 9.17
C THR A 71 -26.97 2.81 9.21
N LEU A 72 -27.64 1.65 9.19
CA LEU A 72 -26.98 0.35 9.16
C LEU A 72 -26.08 0.19 7.93
N MET A 73 -26.53 0.65 6.75
CA MET A 73 -25.71 0.64 5.54
C MET A 73 -24.47 1.53 5.67
N LEU A 74 -24.59 2.72 6.26
CA LEU A 74 -23.45 3.60 6.51
C LEU A 74 -22.45 2.96 7.47
N GLU A 75 -22.92 2.33 8.55
CA GLU A 75 -22.05 1.62 9.50
C GLU A 75 -21.34 0.43 8.84
N LEU A 76 -22.07 -0.43 8.12
CA LEU A 76 -21.48 -1.58 7.43
C LEU A 76 -20.45 -1.17 6.39
N THR A 77 -20.77 -0.17 5.55
CA THR A 77 -19.81 0.33 4.54
C THR A 77 -18.59 0.96 5.19
N SER A 78 -18.75 1.65 6.31
CA SER A 78 -17.64 2.22 7.08
C SER A 78 -16.75 1.13 7.70
N ILE A 79 -17.33 0.13 8.36
CA ILE A 79 -16.61 -0.99 8.96
C ILE A 79 -15.84 -1.77 7.88
N LEU A 80 -16.49 -2.06 6.75
CA LEU A 80 -15.86 -2.78 5.64
C LEU A 80 -14.71 -1.96 5.04
N THR A 81 -14.88 -0.65 4.91
CA THR A 81 -13.82 0.24 4.43
C THR A 81 -12.63 0.29 5.38
N ILE A 82 -12.86 0.38 6.69
CA ILE A 82 -11.81 0.30 7.71
C ILE A 82 -11.07 -1.03 7.63
N PHE A 83 -11.81 -2.14 7.54
CA PHE A 83 -11.23 -3.48 7.46
C PHE A 83 -10.34 -3.63 6.23
N VAL A 84 -10.86 -3.32 5.04
CA VAL A 84 -10.10 -3.41 3.78
C VAL A 84 -8.87 -2.49 3.81
N SER A 85 -9.04 -1.24 4.25
CA SER A 85 -7.94 -0.28 4.34
C SER A 85 -6.85 -0.75 5.30
N SER A 86 -7.22 -1.38 6.42
CA SER A 86 -6.29 -1.91 7.41
C SER A 86 -5.49 -3.10 6.86
N VAL A 87 -6.14 -4.01 6.14
CA VAL A 87 -5.47 -5.14 5.48
C VAL A 87 -4.47 -4.64 4.43
N ILE A 88 -4.88 -3.69 3.58
CA ILE A 88 -3.99 -3.12 2.57
C ILE A 88 -2.84 -2.34 3.22
N LEU A 89 -3.09 -1.61 4.31
CA LEU A 89 -2.05 -0.91 5.07
C LEU A 89 -0.97 -1.87 5.59
N LEU A 90 -1.37 -3.01 6.15
CA LEU A 90 -0.44 -4.05 6.60
C LEU A 90 0.37 -4.65 5.43
N MET A 91 -0.27 -4.89 4.28
CA MET A 91 0.42 -5.35 3.07
C MET A 91 1.46 -4.32 2.59
N THR A 92 1.08 -3.04 2.53
CA THR A 92 1.99 -1.94 2.16
C THR A 92 3.14 -1.79 3.14
N ALA A 93 2.89 -1.91 4.45
CA ALA A 93 3.95 -1.89 5.45
C ALA A 93 4.94 -3.05 5.26
N SER A 94 4.45 -4.27 4.97
CA SER A 94 5.29 -5.41 4.66
C SER A 94 6.15 -5.20 3.40
N ILE A 95 5.57 -4.60 2.35
CA ILE A 95 6.29 -4.25 1.11
C ILE A 95 7.39 -3.22 1.40
N ALA A 96 7.07 -2.16 2.14
CA ALA A 96 8.04 -1.13 2.51
C ALA A 96 9.23 -1.67 3.32
N CYS A 97 8.95 -2.54 4.30
CA CYS A 97 10.00 -3.20 5.08
C CYS A 97 10.90 -4.07 4.18
N SER A 98 10.28 -4.87 3.29
CA SER A 98 11.02 -5.72 2.36
C SER A 98 11.89 -4.91 1.39
N TRP A 99 11.34 -3.82 0.85
CA TRP A 99 12.06 -2.91 -0.04
C TRP A 99 13.29 -2.30 0.65
N PHE A 100 13.13 -1.88 1.91
CA PHE A 100 14.22 -1.30 2.69
C PHE A 100 15.37 -2.29 2.90
N ASP A 101 15.07 -3.57 3.17
CA ASP A 101 16.09 -4.60 3.35
C ASP A 101 16.79 -4.94 2.03
N TYR A 102 16.05 -5.11 0.92
CA TYR A 102 16.66 -5.29 -0.40
C TYR A 102 17.56 -4.11 -0.79
N ARG A 103 17.17 -2.88 -0.42
CA ARG A 103 17.98 -1.68 -0.69
C ARG A 103 19.29 -1.66 0.11
N LYS A 104 19.30 -2.16 1.35
CA LYS A 104 20.54 -2.32 2.13
C LYS A 104 21.44 -3.39 1.51
N ASP A 105 20.86 -4.52 1.11
CA ASP A 105 21.61 -5.61 0.49
C ASP A 105 22.25 -5.17 -0.83
N GLU A 106 21.54 -4.36 -1.62
CA GLU A 106 22.08 -3.75 -2.83
C GLU A 106 23.31 -2.87 -2.55
N VAL A 107 23.22 -1.97 -1.55
CA VAL A 107 24.34 -1.10 -1.17
C VAL A 107 25.52 -1.94 -0.67
N LYS A 108 25.26 -2.97 0.14
CA LYS A 108 26.31 -3.87 0.63
C LYS A 108 27.05 -4.60 -0.50
N ILE A 109 26.33 -5.01 -1.55
CA ILE A 109 26.95 -5.66 -2.72
C ILE A 109 27.74 -4.64 -3.55
N LEU A 110 27.20 -3.44 -3.75
CA LEU A 110 27.90 -2.37 -4.49
C LEU A 110 29.16 -1.89 -3.76
N ASP A 111 29.18 -1.89 -2.42
CA ASP A 111 30.36 -1.56 -1.64
C ASP A 111 31.47 -2.63 -1.75
N GLN A 112 31.11 -3.89 -2.05
CA GLN A 112 32.07 -4.98 -2.26
C GLN A 112 32.70 -4.96 -3.66
N VAL A 113 32.01 -4.35 -4.63
CA VAL A 113 32.48 -4.21 -6.01
C VAL A 113 33.08 -2.81 -6.12
N ASP A 114 34.39 -2.71 -5.92
CA ASP A 114 35.15 -1.45 -5.88
C ASP A 114 35.01 -0.64 -7.18
N GLY A 115 33.94 0.16 -7.25
CA GLY A 115 33.50 0.86 -8.44
C GLY A 115 32.94 2.24 -8.13
N SER A 116 33.00 3.13 -9.10
CA SER A 116 32.50 4.51 -9.03
C SER A 116 30.97 4.62 -8.83
N TYR A 117 30.25 3.50 -8.94
CA TYR A 117 28.79 3.43 -8.82
C TYR A 117 28.34 3.15 -7.38
N LYS A 118 28.73 4.01 -6.43
CA LYS A 118 28.24 3.92 -5.05
C LYS A 118 26.84 4.51 -4.96
N ARG A 119 25.90 3.74 -4.39
CA ARG A 119 24.55 4.21 -4.07
C ARG A 119 24.48 4.54 -2.58
N GLU A 120 23.82 5.64 -2.24
CA GLU A 120 23.61 5.99 -0.84
C GLU A 120 22.67 5.00 -0.14
N MET A 121 22.94 4.72 1.13
CA MET A 121 22.02 3.97 1.98
C MET A 121 20.66 4.68 2.06
N PRO A 122 19.56 3.91 2.15
CA PRO A 122 18.23 4.48 2.33
C PRO A 122 18.18 5.25 3.66
N LYS A 123 18.18 6.59 3.58
CA LYS A 123 18.05 7.46 4.74
C LYS A 123 16.61 7.44 5.21
N LYS A 124 16.36 7.04 6.47
CA LYS A 124 15.03 7.11 7.10
C LYS A 124 14.39 8.51 7.05
N ARG A 125 15.21 9.57 6.92
CA ARG A 125 14.75 10.95 6.74
C ARG A 125 13.95 11.15 5.44
N ASN A 126 14.19 10.35 4.42
CA ASN A 126 13.48 10.42 3.14
C ASN A 126 12.23 9.53 3.10
N PHE A 127 11.78 9.00 4.24
CA PHE A 127 10.60 8.13 4.32
C PHE A 127 9.35 8.76 3.69
N TRP A 128 9.19 10.08 3.80
CA TRP A 128 8.07 10.84 3.21
C TRP A 128 8.11 10.95 1.67
N LEU A 129 9.24 10.65 1.04
CA LEU A 129 9.37 10.66 -0.43
C LEU A 129 9.06 9.30 -1.05
N TRP A 130 8.85 8.26 -0.22
CA TRP A 130 8.59 6.91 -0.71
C TRP A 130 7.11 6.76 -1.05
N HIS A 131 6.83 6.18 -2.21
CA HIS A 131 5.46 5.96 -2.68
C HIS A 131 4.67 5.08 -1.70
N GLU A 132 5.33 4.11 -1.09
CA GLU A 132 4.79 3.22 -0.06
C GLU A 132 4.32 4.02 1.17
N SER A 133 5.13 4.96 1.64
CA SER A 133 4.84 5.75 2.83
C SER A 133 3.69 6.72 2.60
N ILE A 134 3.66 7.36 1.42
CA ILE A 134 2.56 8.25 1.04
C ILE A 134 1.25 7.45 0.96
N PHE A 135 1.29 6.25 0.37
CA PHE A 135 0.11 5.39 0.29
C PHE A 135 -0.35 4.89 1.66
N ALA A 136 0.57 4.44 2.51
CA ALA A 136 0.27 4.04 3.89
C ALA A 136 -0.32 5.20 4.71
N PHE A 137 0.20 6.41 4.52
CA PHE A 137 -0.33 7.61 5.16
C PHE A 137 -1.76 7.93 4.68
N ALA A 138 -2.01 7.85 3.37
CA ALA A 138 -3.35 8.04 2.81
C ALA A 138 -4.35 7.02 3.39
N LEU A 139 -3.97 5.74 3.47
CA LEU A 139 -4.81 4.70 4.10
C LEU A 139 -5.10 5.02 5.58
N SER A 140 -4.10 5.52 6.32
CA SER A 140 -4.26 5.89 7.72
C SER A 140 -5.26 7.05 7.89
N ILE A 141 -5.24 8.05 7.01
CA ILE A 141 -6.24 9.13 6.98
C ILE A 141 -7.63 8.57 6.68
N ILE A 142 -7.75 7.68 5.68
CA ILE A 142 -9.04 7.10 5.31
C ILE A 142 -9.63 6.30 6.49
N ILE A 143 -8.82 5.48 7.15
CA ILE A 143 -9.24 4.75 8.36
C ILE A 143 -9.71 5.73 9.43
N GLY A 144 -8.92 6.76 9.74
CA GLY A 144 -9.29 7.77 10.73
C GLY A 144 -10.60 8.49 10.39
N PHE A 145 -10.80 8.81 9.11
CA PHE A 145 -12.04 9.41 8.62
C PHE A 145 -13.25 8.49 8.82
N PHE A 146 -13.17 7.22 8.43
CA PHE A 146 -14.29 6.30 8.59
C PHE A 146 -14.56 5.91 10.05
N VAL A 147 -13.54 5.89 10.91
CA VAL A 147 -13.74 5.79 12.36
C VAL A 147 -14.52 7.00 12.87
N PHE A 148 -14.14 8.21 12.42
CA PHE A 148 -14.88 9.43 12.75
C PHE A 148 -16.33 9.40 12.24
N VAL A 149 -16.58 8.84 11.05
CA VAL A 149 -17.94 8.64 10.52
C VAL A 149 -18.77 7.73 11.41
N ILE A 150 -18.23 6.59 11.84
CA ILE A 150 -18.93 5.66 12.74
C ILE A 150 -19.26 6.33 14.07
N CYS A 151 -18.31 7.06 14.66
CA CYS A 151 -18.54 7.77 15.92
C CYS A 151 -19.58 8.90 15.82
N ASN A 152 -19.83 9.41 14.61
CA ASN A 152 -20.74 10.54 14.36
C ASN A 152 -21.83 10.18 13.34
N VAL A 153 -22.29 8.91 13.35
CA VAL A 153 -23.19 8.40 12.30
C VAL A 153 -24.47 9.24 12.16
N GLU A 154 -25.02 9.71 13.27
CA GLU A 154 -26.22 10.55 13.29
C GLU A 154 -26.04 11.88 12.52
N TYR A 155 -24.85 12.50 12.63
CA TYR A 155 -24.52 13.73 11.91
C TYR A 155 -24.46 13.48 10.41
N PHE A 156 -23.83 12.39 9.99
CA PHE A 156 -23.72 12.03 8.57
C PHE A 156 -25.06 11.61 7.97
N ILE A 157 -25.92 10.92 8.72
CA ILE A 157 -27.30 10.62 8.28
C ILE A 157 -28.13 11.91 8.21
N GLY A 158 -27.93 12.85 9.13
CA GLY A 158 -28.55 14.18 9.09
C GLY A 158 -28.22 14.98 7.83
N LEU A 159 -27.02 14.80 7.24
CA LEU A 159 -26.64 15.41 5.96
C LEU A 159 -27.35 14.80 4.74
N VAL A 160 -27.86 13.57 4.85
CA VAL A 160 -28.53 12.86 3.75
C VAL A 160 -30.04 13.16 3.72
N LYS A 161 -30.63 13.57 4.84
CA LYS A 161 -32.00 14.10 4.93
C LYS A 161 -32.15 15.40 4.13
#